data_AF-R7KA56-F1
#
_entry.id   AF-R7KA56-F1
#
_cell.length_a   1.000
_cell.length_b   1.000
_cell.length_c   1.000
_cell.angle_alpha   90.00
_cell.angle_beta   90.00
_cell.angle_gamma   90.00
#
_symmetry.space_group_name_H-M   'P 1'
#
loop_
_entity.id
_entity.type
_entity.pdbx_description
1 polymer ?
#
loop_
_entity_poly.entity_id
_entity_poly.type
_entity_poly.pdbx_seq_one_letter_code
_entity_poly.pdbx_strand_id
1 'polypeptide(L)' 'MSKNSSLRKADKAKNDEFYTQLADIEKELKHYKTDFFGKTVFCNCDDPFESNFFKYFAMNFINILP' A
#
# COMPACT_ATOMS: atom_id res chain seq x y z
N MET A 1 -27.20 20.26 19.48
CA MET A 1 -25.81 20.66 19.21
C MET A 1 -25.29 19.86 18.02
N SER A 2 -24.68 20.53 17.04
CA SER A 2 -24.52 20.07 15.66
C SER A 2 -23.46 18.96 15.48
N LYS A 3 -23.71 18.09 14.50
CA LYS A 3 -22.97 16.86 14.15
C LYS A 3 -21.59 17.15 13.51
N ASN A 4 -20.66 17.73 14.26
CA ASN A 4 -19.28 17.92 13.77
C ASN A 4 -18.45 16.61 13.75
N SER A 5 -18.96 15.54 14.35
CA SER A 5 -18.28 14.23 14.37
C SER A 5 -18.27 13.54 13.00
N SER A 6 -19.30 13.72 12.18
CA SER A 6 -19.35 13.16 10.82
C SER A 6 -18.40 13.88 9.87
N LEU A 7 -18.26 15.20 10.00
CA LEU A 7 -17.33 16.00 9.21
C LEU A 7 -15.87 15.64 9.52
N ARG A 8 -15.52 15.44 10.81
CA ARG A 8 -14.17 14.98 11.19
C ARG A 8 -13.84 13.56 10.75
N LYS A 9 -14.84 12.66 10.67
CA LYS A 9 -14.65 11.32 10.10
C LYS A 9 -14.40 11.36 8.60
N ALA A 10 -15.16 12.19 7.87
CA ALA A 10 -14.96 12.37 6.44
C ALA A 10 -13.59 12.98 6.11
N ASP A 11 -13.12 13.94 6.90
CA ASP A 11 -11.81 14.57 6.72
C ASP A 11 -10.65 13.59 6.95
N LYS A 12 -10.81 12.67 7.91
CA LYS A 12 -9.83 11.60 8.16
C LYS A 12 -9.88 10.52 7.08
N ALA A 13 -11.06 10.15 6.62
CA ALA A 13 -11.25 9.19 5.52
C ALA A 13 -10.73 9.73 4.18
N LYS A 14 -10.80 11.04 3.96
CA LYS A 14 -10.25 11.71 2.78
C LYS A 14 -8.74 11.51 2.64
N ASN A 15 -8.00 11.46 3.75
CA ASN A 15 -6.57 11.14 3.71
C ASN A 15 -6.32 9.66 3.36
N ASP A 16 -7.25 8.75 3.64
CA ASP A 16 -7.15 7.33 3.25
C ASP A 16 -7.53 7.08 1.78
N GLU A 17 -8.31 7.96 1.15
CA GLU A 17 -8.75 7.81 -0.25
C GLU A 17 -7.61 7.97 -1.28
N PHE A 18 -6.52 8.64 -0.91
CA PHE A 18 -5.37 8.85 -1.80
C PHE A 18 -4.29 7.77 -1.70
N TYR A 19 -4.29 6.98 -0.61
CA TYR A 19 -3.29 5.95 -0.38
C TYR A 19 -3.89 4.56 -0.51
N THR A 20 -3.23 3.71 -1.29
CA THR A 20 -3.55 2.29 -1.31
C THR A 20 -3.25 1.68 0.05
N GLN A 21 -4.24 1.02 0.63
CA GLN A 21 -4.08 0.37 1.92
C GLN A 21 -3.26 -0.92 1.75
N LEU A 22 -2.41 -1.24 2.74
CA LEU A 22 -1.58 -2.45 2.70
C LEU A 22 -2.41 -3.73 2.52
N ALA A 23 -3.59 -3.79 3.15
CA ALA A 23 -4.50 -4.93 3.04
C ALA A 23 -5.06 -5.13 1.62
N ASP A 24 -5.24 -4.04 0.86
CA ASP A 24 -5.70 -4.13 -0.53
C ASP A 24 -4.58 -4.66 -1.43
N ILE A 25 -3.35 -4.18 -1.21
CA ILE A 25 -2.14 -4.66 -1.89
C ILE A 25 -1.95 -6.17 -1.66
N GLU A 26 -2.07 -6.63 -0.41
CA GLU A 26 -1.99 -8.05 -0.05
C GLU A 26 -3.06 -8.90 -0.76
N LYS A 27 -4.31 -8.43 -0.75
CA LYS A 27 -5.43 -9.12 -1.40
C LYS A 27 -5.27 -9.20 -2.90
N GLU A 28 -4.68 -8.19 -3.53
CA GLU A 28 -4.49 -8.16 -4.97
C GLU A 28 -3.29 -9.00 -5.40
N LEU A 29 -2.11 -8.75 -4.81
CA LEU A 29 -0.84 -9.37 -5.22
C LEU A 29 -0.76 -10.88 -5.00
N LYS A 30 -1.57 -11.44 -4.09
CA LYS A 30 -1.64 -12.90 -3.89
C LYS A 30 -2.01 -13.66 -5.17
N HIS A 31 -2.73 -13.02 -6.10
CA HIS A 31 -3.16 -13.64 -7.36
C HIS A 31 -2.07 -13.62 -8.44
N TYR A 32 -1.07 -12.75 -8.31
CA TYR A 32 -0.06 -12.50 -9.34
C TYR A 32 1.32 -13.08 -9.00
N LYS A 33 1.42 -13.93 -7.98
CA LYS A 33 2.72 -14.46 -7.49
C LYS A 33 3.56 -15.12 -8.59
N THR A 34 2.92 -15.87 -9.49
CA THR A 34 3.59 -16.52 -10.62
C THR A 34 4.05 -15.52 -11.68
N ASP A 35 3.33 -14.41 -11.83
CA ASP A 35 3.62 -13.39 -12.83
C ASP A 35 4.86 -12.55 -12.49
N PHE A 36 5.26 -12.53 -11.22
CA PHE A 36 6.48 -11.87 -10.74
C PHE A 36 7.74 -12.75 -10.88
N PHE A 37 7.61 -14.05 -11.15
CA PHE A 37 8.76 -14.93 -11.24
C PHE A 37 9.71 -14.50 -12.38
N GLY A 38 10.98 -14.27 -12.04
CA GLY A 38 12.01 -13.85 -12.99
C GLY A 38 11.89 -12.40 -13.48
N LYS A 39 11.02 -11.58 -12.87
CA LYS A 39 10.87 -10.16 -13.22
C LYS A 39 11.40 -9.25 -12.13
N THR A 40 11.86 -8.08 -12.54
CA THR A 40 12.22 -6.98 -11.64
C THR A 40 11.01 -6.08 -11.43
N VAL A 41 10.63 -5.86 -10.17
CA VAL A 41 9.52 -4.95 -9.81
C VAL A 41 10.10 -3.59 -9.43
N PHE A 42 9.78 -2.56 -10.21
CA PHE A 42 10.11 -1.18 -9.85
C PHE A 42 9.11 -0.64 -8.85
N CYS A 43 9.57 -0.40 -7.61
CA CYS A 43 8.76 0.20 -6.55
C CYS A 43 8.99 1.72 -6.52
N ASN A 44 8.65 2.42 -7.60
CA ASN A 44 8.83 3.87 -7.65
C ASN A 44 7.94 4.55 -6.59
N CYS A 45 8.56 5.36 -5.75
CA CYS A 45 7.88 6.15 -4.73
C CYS A 45 8.74 7.37 -4.39
N ASP A 46 8.09 8.46 -3.97
CA ASP A 46 8.78 9.67 -3.52
C ASP A 46 9.37 9.47 -2.11
N ASP A 47 8.62 8.80 -1.22
CA ASP A 47 9.09 8.37 0.11
C ASP A 47 8.79 6.86 0.35
N PRO A 48 9.82 6.01 0.47
CA PRO A 48 9.67 4.60 0.85
C PRO A 48 8.99 4.36 2.21
N PHE A 49 9.10 5.30 3.16
CA PHE A 49 8.49 5.21 4.49
C PHE A 49 6.99 5.47 4.48
N GLU A 50 6.46 6.13 3.46
CA GLU A 50 5.03 6.38 3.31
C GLU A 50 4.35 5.37 2.39
N SER A 51 5.08 4.84 1.40
CA SER A 51 4.54 3.91 0.40
C SER A 51 4.24 2.52 0.98
N ASN A 52 2.95 2.18 1.11
CA ASN A 52 2.51 0.82 1.46
C ASN A 52 2.90 -0.22 0.40
N PHE A 53 3.04 0.19 -0.86
CA PHE A 53 3.52 -0.68 -1.94
C PHE A 53 4.98 -1.06 -1.76
N PHE A 54 5.85 -0.08 -1.52
CA PHE A 54 7.25 -0.35 -1.22
C PHE A 54 7.40 -1.23 0.02
N LYS A 55 6.69 -0.89 1.11
CA LYS A 55 6.71 -1.68 2.35
C LYS A 55 6.30 -3.14 2.12
N TYR A 56 5.26 -3.38 1.32
CA TYR A 56 4.83 -4.74 1.00
C TYR A 56 5.96 -5.53 0.33
N PHE A 57 6.57 -4.99 -0.72
CA PHE A 57 7.62 -5.71 -1.44
C PHE A 57 8.90 -5.86 -0.60
N ALA A 58 9.27 -4.84 0.17
CA ALA A 58 10.36 -4.94 1.12
C ALA A 58 10.11 -6.08 2.13
N MET A 59 8.99 -6.08 2.83
CA MET A 59 8.71 -7.08 3.87
C MET A 59 8.59 -8.52 3.33
N ASN A 60 8.04 -8.69 2.12
CA ASN A 60 7.75 -10.02 1.58
C ASN A 60 8.87 -10.58 0.68
N PHE A 61 9.78 -9.74 0.17
CA PHE A 61 10.79 -10.14 -0.81
C PHE A 61 12.22 -9.68 -0.46
N ILE A 62 12.48 -9.09 0.72
CA ILE A 62 13.85 -8.70 1.16
C ILE A 62 14.84 -9.88 1.18
N ASN A 63 14.37 -11.11 1.40
CA ASN A 63 15.23 -12.30 1.34
C ASN A 63 15.54 -12.79 -0.10
N ILE A 64 15.14 -12.03 -1.12
CA ILE A 64 15.35 -12.37 -2.55
C ILE A 64 16.29 -11.35 -3.23
N LEU A 65 16.77 -10.34 -2.51
CA LEU A 65 17.89 -9.55 -2.99
C LEU A 65 19.21 -10.31 -2.71
N PRO A 66 20.07 -10.53 -3.72
CA PRO A 66 21.40 -11.09 -3.53
C PRO A 66 22.30 -10.19 -2.67
#